data_AF-A0A1Y1S3U7-F1
#
_entry.id   AF-A0A1Y1S3U7-F1
#
_cell.length_a   1.000
_cell.length_b   1.000
_cell.length_c   1.000
_cell.angle_alpha   90.00
_cell.angle_beta   90.00
_cell.angle_gamma   90.00
#
_symmetry.space_group_name_H-M   'P 1'
#
loop_
_entity.id
_entity.type
_entity.pdbx_description
1 polymer ?
#
loop_
_entity_poly.entity_id
_entity_poly.type
_entity_poly.pdbx_seq_one_letter_code
_entity_poly.pdbx_strand_id
1 'polypeptide(L)' 'MDTWSETHQVVIPLSVRPAIIELAHDGVSGHLGIQKTYKKVLHHFFWPGIKKDVSKFVKTCHICQLVGKPNECI' A
#
# COMPACT_ATOMS: atom_id res chain seq x y z
N MET A 1 -7.69 -20.29 17.90
CA MET A 1 -8.33 -20.96 16.75
C MET A 1 -7.82 -20.25 15.51
N ASP A 2 -6.80 -20.82 14.86
CA ASP A 2 -6.21 -20.24 13.65
C ASP A 2 -7.20 -20.37 12.49
N THR A 3 -7.77 -19.23 12.08
CA THR A 3 -8.62 -19.16 10.89
C THR A 3 -7.72 -19.07 9.67
N TRP A 4 -7.43 -20.22 9.06
CA TRP A 4 -6.88 -20.27 7.70
C TRP A 4 -7.90 -19.58 6.77
N SER A 5 -7.53 -18.44 6.20
CA SER A 5 -8.37 -17.72 5.24
C SER A 5 -7.76 -17.87 3.85
N GLU A 6 -8.53 -18.47 2.95
CA GLU A 6 -8.20 -18.50 1.53
C GLU A 6 -8.54 -17.13 0.93
N THR A 7 -7.61 -16.55 0.16
CA THR A 7 -7.81 -15.27 -0.50
C THR A 7 -7.50 -15.40 -1.99
N HIS A 8 -8.34 -14.76 -2.81
CA HIS A 8 -8.16 -14.68 -4.25
C HIS A 8 -7.67 -13.28 -4.60
N GLN A 9 -6.49 -13.19 -5.20
CA GLN A 9 -5.84 -11.93 -5.54
C GLN A 9 -5.53 -11.87 -7.04
N VAL A 10 -5.70 -10.70 -7.64
CA VAL A 10 -5.31 -10.47 -9.04
C VAL A 10 -3.81 -10.21 -9.10
N VAL A 11 -3.10 -10.93 -9.96
CA VAL A 11 -1.66 -10.72 -10.19
C VAL A 11 -1.44 -9.53 -11.11
N ILE A 12 -0.64 -8.56 -10.67
CA ILE A 12 -0.52 -7.27 -11.34
C ILE A 12 0.82 -7.13 -12.11
N PRO A 13 0.79 -6.80 -13.42
CA PRO A 13 2.00 -6.52 -14.21
C PRO A 13 2.66 -5.22 -13.77
N LEU A 14 3.98 -5.09 -14.02
CA LEU A 14 4.79 -3.96 -13.57
C LEU A 14 4.23 -2.58 -13.96
N SER A 15 3.69 -2.46 -15.17
CA SER A 15 3.23 -1.20 -15.74
C SER A 15 2.08 -0.54 -14.97
N VAL A 16 1.23 -1.31 -14.30
CA VAL A 16 0.01 -0.78 -13.65
C VAL A 16 0.10 -0.74 -12.12
N ARG A 17 1.19 -1.26 -11.53
CA ARG A 17 1.43 -1.21 -10.07
C ARG A 17 1.37 0.22 -9.51
N PRO A 18 1.96 1.25 -10.14
CA PRO A 18 1.92 2.61 -9.59
C PRO A 18 0.48 3.13 -9.43
N ALA A 19 -0.36 2.92 -10.44
CA ALA A 19 -1.76 3.35 -10.43
C ALA A 19 -2.57 2.64 -9.33
N ILE A 20 -2.32 1.36 -9.09
CA ILE A 20 -2.96 0.61 -7.99
C ILE A 20 -2.54 1.15 -6.63
N ILE A 21 -1.25 1.45 -6.45
CA ILE A 21 -0.73 2.00 -5.19
C ILE A 21 -1.28 3.40 -4.95
N GLU A 22 -1.32 4.25 -5.98
CA GLU A 22 -1.90 5.59 -5.95
C GLU A 22 -3.37 5.55 -5.53
N LEU A 23 -4.19 4.71 -6.19
CA LEU A 23 -5.60 4.54 -5.84
C LEU A 23 -5.79 4.05 -4.39
N ALA A 24 -4.92 3.16 -3.92
CA ALA A 24 -4.97 2.69 -2.55
C ALA A 24 -4.56 3.78 -1.55
N HIS A 25 -3.60 4.62 -1.91
CA HIS A 25 -3.05 5.71 -1.11
C HIS A 25 -4.01 6.90 -1.00
N ASP A 26 -4.61 7.31 -2.12
CA ASP A 26 -5.41 8.54 -2.28
C ASP A 26 -6.92 8.31 -2.13
N GLY A 27 -7.33 7.12 -1.67
CA GLY A 27 -8.76 6.79 -1.51
C GLY A 27 -9.51 7.71 -0.53
N VAL A 28 -10.79 7.42 -0.30
CA VAL A 28 -11.76 8.26 0.46
C VAL A 28 -11.24 8.83 1.81
N SER A 29 -10.32 8.15 2.48
CA SER A 29 -9.74 8.61 3.77
C SER A 29 -8.49 9.50 3.62
N GLY A 30 -8.10 9.89 2.41
CA GLY A 30 -6.89 10.65 2.12
C GLY A 30 -5.60 9.85 2.31
N HIS A 31 -4.47 10.48 1.96
CA HIS A 31 -3.10 9.95 1.92
C HIS A 31 -2.76 8.94 3.04
N LEU A 32 -3.03 7.66 2.79
CA LEU A 32 -2.82 6.58 3.75
C LEU A 32 -1.33 6.30 3.95
N GLY A 33 -0.93 6.10 5.21
CA GLY A 33 0.41 5.64 5.56
C GLY A 33 0.70 4.22 5.08
N ILE A 34 1.99 3.85 5.03
CA ILE A 34 2.51 2.61 4.41
C ILE A 34 1.71 1.36 4.78
N GLN A 35 1.48 1.12 6.08
CA GLN A 35 0.80 -0.11 6.54
C GLN A 35 -0.65 -0.21 6.07
N LYS A 36 -1.37 0.92 6.07
CA LYS A 36 -2.78 0.94 5.64
C LYS A 36 -2.87 0.77 4.13
N THR A 37 -2.03 1.47 3.37
CA THR A 37 -1.94 1.31 1.91
C THR A 37 -1.56 -0.11 1.54
N TYR A 38 -0.57 -0.70 2.23
CA TYR A 38 -0.13 -2.08 2.01
C TYR A 38 -1.26 -3.09 2.20
N LYS A 39 -1.96 -3.03 3.34
CA LYS A 39 -3.10 -3.91 3.62
C LYS A 39 -4.21 -3.77 2.60
N LYS A 40 -4.50 -2.54 2.16
CA LYS A 40 -5.53 -2.27 1.15
C LYS A 40 -5.18 -2.86 -0.22
N VAL A 41 -3.93 -2.74 -0.65
CA VAL A 41 -3.45 -3.37 -1.88
C VAL A 41 -3.52 -4.90 -1.75
N LEU A 42 -3.00 -5.45 -0.65
CA LEU A 42 -2.94 -6.89 -0.43
C LEU A 42 -4.34 -7.53 -0.31
N HIS A 43 -5.38 -6.77 0.01
CA HIS A 43 -6.74 -7.32 0.06
C HIS A 43 -7.24 -7.79 -1.32
N HIS A 44 -6.75 -7.20 -2.42
CA HIS A 44 -7.26 -7.47 -3.77
C HIS A 44 -6.19 -7.88 -4.78
N PHE A 45 -4.93 -7.52 -4.54
CA PHE A 45 -3.86 -7.61 -5.54
C PHE A 45 -2.62 -8.29 -4.99
N PHE A 46 -1.90 -8.96 -5.90
CA PHE A 46 -0.64 -9.62 -5.59
C PHE A 46 0.46 -9.28 -6.60
N TRP A 47 1.67 -9.03 -6.08
CA TRP A 47 2.93 -9.18 -6.82
C TRP A 47 4.09 -9.34 -5.83
N PRO A 48 5.23 -9.92 -6.25
CA PRO A 48 6.43 -9.96 -5.42
C PRO A 48 6.91 -8.54 -5.10
N GLY A 49 7.00 -8.22 -3.81
CA GLY A 49 7.55 -6.95 -3.35
C GLY A 49 6.55 -5.81 -3.09
N ILE A 50 5.24 -6.06 -3.00
CA ILE A 50 4.22 -5.00 -2.72
C ILE A 50 4.66 -4.05 -1.60
N LYS A 51 5.12 -4.58 -0.45
CA LYS A 51 5.51 -3.75 0.70
C LYS A 51 6.63 -2.76 0.35
N LYS A 52 7.59 -3.17 -0.49
CA LYS A 52 8.69 -2.30 -0.96
C LYS A 52 8.16 -1.20 -1.87
N ASP A 53 7.31 -1.55 -2.83
CA ASP A 53 6.75 -0.60 -3.79
C ASP A 53 5.83 0.42 -3.10
N VAL A 54 4.95 -0.04 -2.21
CA VAL A 54 4.08 0.83 -1.38
C VAL A 54 4.92 1.75 -0.49
N SER A 55 5.93 1.21 0.19
CA SER A 55 6.83 2.01 1.04
C SER A 55 7.52 3.10 0.24
N LYS A 56 8.06 2.76 -0.95
CA LYS A 56 8.68 3.73 -1.85
C LYS A 56 7.70 4.83 -2.26
N PHE A 57 6.50 4.46 -2.70
CA PHE A 57 5.49 5.41 -3.16
C PHE A 57 5.06 6.39 -2.05
N VAL A 58 4.68 5.87 -0.89
CA VAL A 58 4.21 6.70 0.23
C VAL A 58 5.32 7.59 0.76
N LYS A 59 6.58 7.11 0.80
CA LYS A 59 7.73 7.93 1.19
C LYS A 59 8.05 9.05 0.20
N THR A 60 7.58 8.97 -1.05
CA THR A 60 7.72 10.03 -2.05
C THR A 60 6.50 10.96 -2.15
N CYS A 61 5.43 10.69 -1.39
CA CYS A 61 4.26 11.56 -1.39
C CYS A 61 4.56 12.86 -0.63
N HIS A 62 4.45 14.00 -1.32
CA HIS A 62 4.72 15.32 -0.76
C HIS A 62 3.83 15.63 0.45
N ILE A 63 2.53 15.35 0.37
CA ILE A 63 1.58 15.64 1.44
C ILE A 63 1.92 14.80 2.68
N CYS A 64 2.22 13.50 2.51
CA CYS A 64 2.67 12.66 3.62
C CYS A 64 3.98 13.11 4.25
N GLN A 65 4.91 13.66 3.47
CA GLN A 65 6.16 14.19 4.02
C GLN A 65 5.93 15.45 4.88
N LEU A 66 4.92 16.25 4.55
CA LEU A 66 4.57 17.46 5.31
C LEU A 66 3.79 17.16 6.59
N VAL A 67 2.86 16.20 6.54
CA VAL A 67 1.92 15.95 7.65
C VAL A 67 2.22 14.68 8.45
N GLY A 68 3.17 13.87 7.97
CA GLY A 68 3.51 12.57 8.57
C GLY A 68 4.10 12.73 9.96
N LYS A 69 3.80 11.76 10.84
CA LYS A 69 4.49 11.67 12.13
C LYS A 69 5.98 11.44 11.88
N PRO A 70 6.90 12.13 12.60
CA PRO A 70 8.32 11.81 12.53
C PRO A 70 8.52 10.33 12.91
N ASN A 71 9.28 9.62 12.08
CA ASN A 71 9.49 8.18 12.06
C ASN A 71 9.35 7.49 13.44
N GLU A 72 8.22 6.83 13.69
CA GLU A 72 8.14 5.80 14.73
C GLU A 72 8.91 4.58 14.20
N CYS A 73 9.92 4.12 14.97
CA CYS A 73 10.72 2.93 14.65
C CYS A 73 9.78 1.74 14.38
N ILE A 74 9.93 1.12 13.21
CA ILE A 74 9.25 -0.12 12.81
C ILE A 74 10.17 -1.29 13.14
#